data_AF-A0A9E4YK53-F1
#
_entry.id   AF-A0A9E4YK53-F1
#
_cell.length_a   1.000
_cell.length_b   1.000
_cell.length_c   1.000
_cell.angle_alpha   90.00
_cell.angle_beta   90.00
_cell.angle_gamma   90.00
#
_symmetry.space_group_name_H-M   'P 1'
#
loop_
_entity.id
_entity.type
_entity.pdbx_description
1 polymer ?
#
loop_
_entity_poly.entity_id
_entity_poly.type
_entity_poly.pdbx_seq_one_letter_code
_entity_poly.pdbx_strand_id
1 'polypeptide(L)'
;MSGFDGDPNVQYVEIQQLAIYQEAVANTRLTAFNPDGSLAGVLLDPVGGNVSVFGDKWIMGTTAFEAASGISVDFTFSPGILPAAGMVCWGAPAVFAPLPGTWDASDPNNYVDCVSYGGAAFTGTNPMSANPASSGAGDDTLSLTRSTSSSGKGTNPWRNSDDSTDFKLAVPSPTNDAGEVGSLIAGGPSPSPSPSPSPSPSPGPLPVGGVSLDEGLRGLPAASTASMAAWLVAGVLGALLVTGSIVAGAAAVARRARP
;
A
#
# COMPACT_ATOMS: atom_id res chain seq x y z
N MET A 1 -6.59 -2.60 -10.08
CA MET A 1 -7.15 -3.34 -11.22
C MET A 1 -7.12 -4.83 -10.95
N SER A 2 -8.10 -5.59 -11.44
CA SER A 2 -8.09 -7.05 -11.41
C SER A 2 -8.60 -7.63 -12.72
N GLY A 3 -7.71 -8.24 -13.50
CA GLY A 3 -7.99 -8.81 -14.81
C GLY A 3 -7.81 -7.79 -15.93
N PHE A 4 -7.25 -8.25 -17.06
CA PHE A 4 -7.11 -7.48 -18.30
C PHE A 4 -7.15 -8.39 -19.53
N ASP A 5 -7.92 -8.03 -20.55
CA ASP A 5 -8.06 -8.76 -21.82
C ASP A 5 -8.32 -10.27 -21.64
N GLY A 6 -9.17 -10.61 -20.67
CA GLY A 6 -9.53 -11.97 -20.29
C GLY A 6 -8.52 -12.68 -19.37
N ASP A 7 -7.35 -12.09 -19.08
CA ASP A 7 -6.36 -12.68 -18.17
C ASP A 7 -6.58 -12.22 -16.72
N PRO A 8 -7.08 -13.10 -15.82
CA PRO A 8 -7.32 -12.75 -14.42
C PRO A 8 -6.03 -12.50 -13.63
N ASN A 9 -4.86 -12.89 -14.17
CA ASN A 9 -3.58 -12.74 -13.49
C ASN A 9 -2.98 -11.34 -13.66
N VAL A 10 -3.48 -10.54 -14.60
CA VAL A 10 -3.05 -9.14 -14.76
C VAL A 10 -3.72 -8.30 -13.67
N GLN A 11 -2.97 -8.01 -12.60
CA GLN A 11 -3.48 -7.28 -11.44
C GLN A 11 -2.45 -6.26 -10.97
N TYR A 12 -2.91 -5.10 -10.53
CA TYR A 12 -2.06 -4.09 -9.92
C TYR A 12 -2.82 -3.21 -8.93
N VAL A 13 -2.08 -2.61 -8.01
CA VAL A 13 -2.51 -1.58 -7.07
C VAL A 13 -1.51 -0.44 -7.17
N GLU A 14 -2.00 0.76 -7.47
CA GLU A 14 -1.20 1.99 -7.48
C GLU A 14 -1.56 2.81 -6.25
N ILE A 15 -0.55 3.37 -5.58
CA ILE A 15 -0.69 4.20 -4.39
C ILE A 15 -0.09 5.56 -4.67
N GLN A 16 -0.85 6.62 -4.38
CA GLN A 16 -0.41 8.00 -4.51
C GLN A 16 0.06 8.52 -3.16
N GLN A 17 1.27 9.09 -3.11
CA GLN A 17 1.74 9.82 -1.94
C GLN A 17 1.21 11.25 -1.94
N LEU A 18 0.65 11.67 -0.81
CA LEU A 18 0.09 13.00 -0.55
C LEU A 18 0.90 13.81 0.46
N ALA A 19 1.78 13.17 1.23
CA ALA A 19 2.55 13.81 2.30
C ALA A 19 3.94 13.18 2.48
N ILE A 20 4.88 13.96 3.04
CA ILE A 20 6.23 13.47 3.33
C ILE A 20 6.17 12.28 4.29
N TYR A 21 7.16 11.38 4.21
CA TYR A 21 7.24 10.11 4.95
C TYR A 21 6.29 9.00 4.47
N GLN A 22 5.52 9.23 3.39
CA GLN A 22 4.72 8.17 2.76
C GLN A 22 5.53 7.29 1.81
N GLU A 23 6.83 7.57 1.66
CA GLU A 23 7.82 6.70 1.04
C GLU A 23 8.28 5.54 1.95
N ALA A 24 8.00 5.64 3.25
CA ALA A 24 8.36 4.64 4.26
C ALA A 24 7.38 3.45 4.24
N VAL A 25 7.42 2.67 3.16
CA VAL A 25 6.51 1.55 2.89
C VAL A 25 7.09 0.18 3.25
N ALA A 26 8.35 0.11 3.66
CA ALA A 26 8.97 -1.15 4.11
C ALA A 26 8.18 -1.76 5.27
N ASN A 27 8.10 -3.09 5.31
CA ASN A 27 7.35 -3.82 6.33
C ASN A 27 5.84 -3.51 6.35
N THR A 28 5.28 -3.07 5.23
CA THR A 28 3.83 -3.04 5.01
C THR A 28 3.35 -4.34 4.36
N ARG A 29 2.03 -4.48 4.21
CA ARG A 29 1.35 -5.62 3.58
C ARG A 29 0.27 -5.15 2.62
N LEU A 30 0.03 -5.94 1.57
CA LEU A 30 -1.16 -5.86 0.72
C LEU A 30 -2.03 -7.12 0.92
N THR A 31 -3.33 -6.91 1.17
CA THR A 31 -4.28 -7.99 1.46
C THR A 31 -5.58 -7.80 0.70
N ALA A 32 -6.13 -8.90 0.21
CA ALA A 32 -7.47 -8.96 -0.37
C ALA A 32 -8.47 -9.59 0.60
N PHE A 33 -9.70 -9.08 0.55
CA PHE A 33 -10.85 -9.55 1.32
C PHE A 33 -12.00 -9.90 0.38
N ASN A 34 -12.75 -10.93 0.77
CA ASN A 34 -13.96 -11.36 0.11
C ASN A 34 -15.07 -10.29 0.25
N PRO A 35 -16.15 -10.38 -0.56
CA PRO A 35 -17.25 -9.42 -0.47
C PRO A 35 -17.93 -9.37 0.91
N ASP A 36 -17.87 -10.44 1.69
CA ASP A 36 -18.39 -10.49 3.07
C ASP A 36 -17.44 -9.90 4.12
N GLY A 37 -16.27 -9.41 3.71
CA GLY A 37 -15.24 -8.87 4.59
C GLY A 37 -14.32 -9.92 5.23
N SER A 38 -14.50 -11.21 4.93
CA SER A 38 -13.54 -12.24 5.34
C SER A 38 -12.25 -12.15 4.54
N LEU A 39 -11.14 -12.64 5.13
CA LEU A 39 -9.84 -12.65 4.47
C LEU A 39 -9.89 -13.54 3.20
N ALA A 40 -9.58 -12.97 2.03
CA ALA A 40 -9.40 -13.73 0.80
C ALA A 40 -7.95 -14.22 0.67
N GLY A 41 -6.98 -13.36 1.00
CA GLY A 41 -5.57 -13.74 1.01
C GLY A 41 -4.63 -12.56 1.21
N VAL A 42 -3.45 -12.86 1.75
CA VAL A 42 -2.32 -11.92 1.81
C VAL A 42 -1.57 -11.99 0.48
N LEU A 43 -1.53 -10.87 -0.25
CA LEU A 43 -0.99 -10.83 -1.61
C LEU A 43 0.51 -10.52 -1.62
N LEU A 44 0.94 -9.65 -0.70
CA LEU A 44 2.33 -9.21 -0.53
C LEU A 44 2.63 -9.03 0.95
N ASP A 45 3.63 -9.75 1.46
CA ASP A 45 4.08 -9.67 2.85
C ASP A 45 5.52 -10.20 3.03
N PRO A 46 6.46 -9.41 3.59
CA PRO A 46 6.41 -7.96 3.76
C PRO A 46 6.76 -7.23 2.46
N VAL A 47 6.43 -5.95 2.38
CA VAL A 47 7.08 -5.04 1.41
C VAL A 47 8.56 -4.91 1.78
N GLY A 48 9.44 -5.25 0.83
CA GLY A 48 10.88 -5.48 1.09
C GLY A 48 11.73 -4.22 1.28
N GLY A 49 11.20 -3.02 1.03
CA GLY A 49 11.96 -1.77 1.10
C GLY A 49 11.07 -0.53 1.01
N ASN A 50 11.70 0.64 1.18
CA ASN A 50 11.05 1.93 0.96
C ASN A 50 11.14 2.32 -0.52
N VAL A 51 10.20 3.15 -0.98
CA VAL A 51 10.27 3.77 -2.31
C VAL A 51 11.11 5.04 -2.26
N SER A 52 11.61 5.48 -3.41
CA SER A 52 12.72 6.43 -3.48
C SER A 52 12.30 7.89 -3.71
N VAL A 53 11.07 8.13 -4.16
CA VAL A 53 10.58 9.46 -4.54
C VAL A 53 9.45 9.91 -3.62
N PHE A 54 9.45 11.21 -3.30
CA PHE A 54 8.40 11.89 -2.53
C PHE A 54 7.40 12.58 -3.47
N GLY A 55 6.10 12.44 -3.17
CA GLY A 55 5.02 13.18 -3.81
C GLY A 55 4.60 12.60 -5.15
N ASP A 56 4.99 11.35 -5.41
CA ASP A 56 4.67 10.63 -6.63
C ASP A 56 3.88 9.36 -6.33
N LYS A 57 3.62 8.59 -7.37
CA LYS A 57 2.98 7.29 -7.30
C LYS A 57 4.02 6.19 -7.13
N TRP A 58 3.58 5.08 -6.57
CA TRP A 58 4.29 3.82 -6.63
C TRP A 58 3.28 2.70 -6.84
N ILE A 59 3.75 1.56 -7.33
CA ILE A 59 2.92 0.50 -7.85
C ILE A 59 3.35 -0.87 -7.34
N MET A 60 2.34 -1.66 -6.98
CA MET A 60 2.46 -3.08 -6.75
C MET A 60 1.73 -3.80 -7.89
N GLY A 61 2.29 -4.87 -8.42
CA GLY A 61 1.63 -5.63 -9.49
C GLY A 61 2.05 -7.09 -9.54
N THR A 62 1.34 -7.86 -10.34
CA THR A 62 1.73 -9.23 -10.66
C THR A 62 2.79 -9.24 -11.77
N THR A 63 3.53 -10.33 -11.92
CA THR A 63 4.46 -10.50 -13.04
C THR A 63 3.75 -10.46 -14.40
N ALA A 64 2.51 -10.97 -14.46
CA ALA A 64 1.67 -10.87 -15.66
C ALA A 64 1.34 -9.41 -15.99
N PHE A 65 1.12 -8.57 -14.99
CA PHE A 65 0.91 -7.14 -15.19
C PHE A 65 2.16 -6.44 -15.73
N GLU A 66 3.36 -6.72 -15.21
CA GLU A 66 4.61 -6.15 -15.77
C GLU A 66 4.76 -6.49 -17.26
N ALA A 67 4.53 -7.76 -17.60
CA ALA A 67 4.59 -8.23 -18.99
C ALA A 67 3.54 -7.55 -19.89
N ALA A 68 2.32 -7.36 -19.40
CA ALA A 68 1.23 -6.77 -20.16
C ALA A 68 1.36 -5.25 -20.31
N SER A 69 1.86 -4.56 -19.29
CA SER A 69 1.95 -3.09 -19.24
C SER A 69 3.26 -2.51 -19.75
N GLY A 70 4.32 -3.33 -19.77
CA GLY A 70 5.66 -2.93 -20.20
C GLY A 70 6.45 -2.10 -19.18
N ILE A 71 6.01 -2.02 -17.92
CA ILE A 71 6.74 -1.36 -16.83
C ILE A 71 7.24 -2.36 -15.79
N SER A 72 8.29 -1.96 -15.05
CA SER A 72 8.71 -2.68 -13.85
C SER A 72 7.90 -2.18 -12.67
N VAL A 73 7.32 -3.07 -11.87
CA VAL A 73 6.63 -2.66 -10.64
C VAL A 73 7.62 -2.43 -9.51
N ASP A 74 7.25 -1.57 -8.55
CA ASP A 74 8.10 -1.34 -7.37
C ASP A 74 8.10 -2.59 -6.46
N PHE A 75 6.96 -3.28 -6.39
CA PHE A 75 6.85 -4.56 -5.69
C PHE A 75 5.95 -5.56 -6.41
N THR A 76 6.43 -6.79 -6.57
CA THR A 76 5.67 -7.88 -7.17
C THR A 76 4.82 -8.61 -6.12
N PHE A 77 3.56 -8.93 -6.45
CA PHE A 77 2.66 -9.70 -5.59
C PHE A 77 2.00 -10.89 -6.32
N SER A 78 1.42 -11.84 -5.56
CA SER A 78 0.72 -13.00 -6.13
C SER A 78 -0.73 -12.66 -6.51
N PRO A 79 -1.25 -13.06 -7.69
CA PRO A 79 -2.64 -12.80 -8.07
C PRO A 79 -3.64 -13.26 -7.00
N GLY A 80 -4.69 -12.48 -6.77
CA GLY A 80 -5.70 -12.78 -5.75
C GLY A 80 -6.73 -11.66 -5.50
N ILE A 81 -6.63 -10.53 -6.18
CA ILE A 81 -7.67 -9.51 -6.18
C ILE A 81 -8.90 -10.09 -6.88
N LEU A 82 -10.07 -9.94 -6.26
CA LEU A 82 -11.34 -10.40 -6.81
C LEU A 82 -11.86 -9.35 -7.81
N PRO A 83 -12.27 -9.72 -9.04
CA PRO A 83 -12.66 -8.73 -10.04
C PRO A 83 -14.03 -8.08 -9.75
N ALA A 84 -15.02 -8.87 -9.34
CA ALA A 84 -16.41 -8.42 -9.26
C ALA A 84 -16.72 -7.60 -8.00
N ALA A 85 -16.31 -8.08 -6.84
CA ALA A 85 -16.56 -7.45 -5.54
C ALA A 85 -15.52 -7.91 -4.52
N GLY A 86 -15.22 -7.07 -3.55
CA GLY A 86 -14.23 -7.34 -2.53
C GLY A 86 -13.69 -6.05 -1.93
N MET A 87 -12.59 -6.19 -1.21
CA MET A 87 -11.85 -5.07 -0.66
C MET A 87 -10.37 -5.38 -0.72
N VAL A 88 -9.57 -4.39 -1.09
CA VAL A 88 -8.11 -4.46 -1.04
C VAL A 88 -7.64 -3.46 -0.01
N CYS A 89 -6.87 -3.94 0.96
CA CYS A 89 -6.28 -3.11 2.00
C CYS A 89 -4.76 -3.12 1.88
N TRP A 90 -4.19 -1.94 2.03
CA TRP A 90 -2.76 -1.74 2.18
C TRP A 90 -2.49 -1.13 3.55
N GLY A 91 -1.47 -1.63 4.24
CA GLY A 91 -1.11 -1.02 5.50
C GLY A 91 -0.11 -1.77 6.36
N ALA A 92 0.02 -1.22 7.56
CA ALA A 92 1.21 -1.14 8.40
C ALA A 92 2.32 -0.15 7.96
N PRO A 93 2.05 1.11 7.56
CA PRO A 93 3.08 2.13 7.38
C PRO A 93 3.19 3.01 8.64
N ALA A 94 4.29 2.87 9.34
CA ALA A 94 4.84 3.84 10.29
C ALA A 94 6.33 3.52 10.49
N VAL A 95 7.11 4.48 11.03
CA VAL A 95 8.45 4.21 11.62
C VAL A 95 8.41 3.13 12.74
N PHE A 96 7.21 2.70 13.15
CA PHE A 96 6.95 1.71 14.19
C PHE A 96 5.85 0.71 13.80
N ALA A 97 5.64 0.47 12.51
CA ALA A 97 4.73 -0.58 12.08
C ALA A 97 5.11 -1.90 12.79
N PRO A 98 4.18 -2.55 13.51
CA PRO A 98 4.47 -3.85 14.09
C PRO A 98 4.91 -4.77 12.96
N LEU A 99 6.00 -5.51 13.18
CA LEU A 99 6.58 -6.39 12.17
C LEU A 99 5.47 -7.21 11.50
N PRO A 100 5.40 -7.27 10.17
CA PRO A 100 4.42 -8.10 9.49
C PRO A 100 4.47 -9.54 10.02
N GLY A 101 3.29 -10.11 10.26
CA GLY A 101 3.10 -11.39 10.94
C GLY A 101 2.88 -11.30 12.45
N THR A 102 3.06 -10.12 13.07
CA THR A 102 2.74 -9.89 14.50
C THR A 102 1.33 -9.33 14.73
N TRP A 103 0.63 -8.96 13.65
CA TRP A 103 -0.73 -8.45 13.68
C TRP A 103 -1.62 -9.23 12.70
N ASP A 104 -2.90 -9.32 13.05
CA ASP A 104 -3.88 -10.16 12.36
C ASP A 104 -4.19 -9.61 10.97
N ALA A 105 -3.85 -10.37 9.94
CA ALA A 105 -4.12 -10.02 8.55
C ALA A 105 -5.62 -9.95 8.24
N SER A 106 -6.45 -10.67 9.00
CA SER A 106 -7.89 -10.75 8.79
C SER A 106 -8.66 -9.57 9.39
N ASP A 107 -8.02 -8.73 10.21
CA ASP A 107 -8.63 -7.53 10.76
C ASP A 107 -8.31 -6.31 9.89
N PRO A 108 -9.28 -5.78 9.12
CA PRO A 108 -9.06 -4.62 8.26
C PRO A 108 -8.71 -3.33 9.04
N ASN A 109 -8.94 -3.28 10.37
CA ASN A 109 -8.55 -2.12 11.19
C ASN A 109 -7.03 -1.96 11.35
N ASN A 110 -6.26 -3.00 11.03
CA ASN A 110 -4.79 -2.95 11.09
C ASN A 110 -4.16 -2.27 9.86
N TYR A 111 -4.95 -1.93 8.84
CA TYR A 111 -4.48 -1.34 7.59
C TYR A 111 -4.66 0.19 7.60
N VAL A 112 -3.89 0.88 6.75
CA VAL A 112 -3.93 2.35 6.65
C VAL A 112 -4.85 2.83 5.54
N ASP A 113 -5.02 2.05 4.49
CA ASP A 113 -6.03 2.33 3.48
C ASP A 113 -6.69 1.02 3.04
N CYS A 114 -7.99 1.10 2.77
CA CYS A 114 -8.82 0.00 2.30
C CYS A 114 -9.79 0.55 1.26
N VAL A 115 -9.77 -0.03 0.07
CA VAL A 115 -10.70 0.29 -1.01
C VAL A 115 -11.67 -0.87 -1.16
N SER A 116 -12.94 -0.64 -0.85
CA SER A 116 -14.01 -1.61 -1.08
C SER A 116 -14.75 -1.33 -2.39
N TYR A 117 -15.19 -2.38 -3.08
CA TYR A 117 -15.74 -2.31 -4.42
C TYR A 117 -16.74 -3.43 -4.71
N GLY A 118 -17.51 -3.28 -5.79
CA GLY A 118 -18.60 -4.18 -6.18
C GLY A 118 -19.99 -3.75 -5.70
N GLY A 119 -20.12 -2.52 -5.20
CA GLY A 119 -21.39 -1.92 -4.79
C GLY A 119 -22.12 -2.78 -3.76
N ALA A 120 -23.40 -3.08 -4.02
CA ALA A 120 -24.25 -3.86 -3.12
C ALA A 120 -23.81 -5.32 -2.93
N ALA A 121 -22.90 -5.84 -3.77
CA ALA A 121 -22.34 -7.17 -3.58
C ALA A 121 -21.32 -7.22 -2.43
N PHE A 122 -20.71 -6.09 -2.07
CA PHE A 122 -19.87 -5.98 -0.89
C PHE A 122 -20.74 -5.76 0.35
N THR A 123 -20.74 -6.74 1.25
CA THR A 123 -21.49 -6.74 2.51
C THR A 123 -20.57 -6.68 3.74
N GLY A 124 -19.26 -6.76 3.52
CA GLY A 124 -18.23 -6.58 4.55
C GLY A 124 -18.21 -5.17 5.12
N THR A 125 -17.39 -4.99 6.17
CA THR A 125 -17.14 -3.67 6.76
C THR A 125 -15.81 -3.12 6.24
N ASN A 126 -15.81 -1.90 5.70
CA ASN A 126 -14.60 -1.14 5.44
C ASN A 126 -14.42 -0.12 6.59
N PRO A 127 -13.36 -0.22 7.42
CA PRO A 127 -13.16 0.69 8.55
C PRO A 127 -12.73 2.11 8.13
N MET A 128 -12.41 2.31 6.85
CA MET A 128 -11.93 3.57 6.28
C MET A 128 -12.93 4.23 5.32
N SER A 129 -13.92 3.49 4.83
CA SER A 129 -14.97 4.02 3.94
C SER A 129 -16.37 3.53 4.30
N ALA A 130 -17.37 4.41 4.15
CA ALA A 130 -18.76 4.09 4.45
C ALA A 130 -19.46 3.29 3.34
N ASN A 131 -19.12 3.51 2.07
CA ASN A 131 -19.79 2.87 0.94
C ASN A 131 -18.77 2.35 -0.09
N PRO A 132 -18.93 1.11 -0.58
CA PRO A 132 -18.04 0.55 -1.60
C PRO A 132 -18.21 1.26 -2.95
N ALA A 133 -17.15 1.28 -3.75
CA ALA A 133 -17.20 1.64 -5.16
C ALA A 133 -18.26 0.79 -5.87
N SER A 134 -19.10 1.43 -6.71
CA SER A 134 -20.20 0.74 -7.40
C SER A 134 -19.73 -0.31 -8.41
N SER A 135 -18.53 -0.12 -8.96
CA SER A 135 -17.91 -1.00 -9.94
C SER A 135 -17.01 -2.04 -9.27
N GLY A 136 -16.64 -3.09 -10.00
CA GLY A 136 -15.59 -4.01 -9.59
C GLY A 136 -14.20 -3.36 -9.59
N ALA A 137 -13.16 -4.14 -9.28
CA ALA A 137 -11.77 -3.68 -9.29
C ALA A 137 -11.24 -3.34 -10.70
N GLY A 138 -11.99 -3.70 -11.75
CA GLY A 138 -11.78 -3.41 -13.15
C GLY A 138 -12.92 -3.99 -13.98
N ASP A 139 -12.91 -3.76 -15.29
CA ASP A 139 -13.90 -4.32 -16.24
C ASP A 139 -13.27 -4.94 -17.48
N ASP A 140 -12.08 -5.53 -17.33
CA ASP A 140 -11.24 -6.10 -18.39
C ASP A 140 -10.45 -5.08 -19.21
N THR A 141 -10.91 -3.83 -19.31
CA THR A 141 -10.23 -2.77 -20.08
C THR A 141 -9.90 -1.54 -19.25
N LEU A 142 -10.73 -1.25 -18.24
CA LEU A 142 -10.60 -0.14 -17.33
C LEU A 142 -10.18 -0.62 -15.94
N SER A 143 -9.52 0.27 -15.23
CA SER A 143 -9.13 0.07 -13.84
C SER A 143 -10.02 0.90 -12.92
N LEU A 144 -10.37 0.35 -11.76
CA LEU A 144 -10.94 1.15 -10.69
C LEU A 144 -9.90 2.15 -10.21
N THR A 145 -10.15 3.43 -10.50
CA THR A 145 -9.22 4.55 -10.31
C THR A 145 -9.86 5.58 -9.41
N ARG A 146 -9.06 6.17 -8.51
CA ARG A 146 -9.51 7.30 -7.70
C ARG A 146 -9.74 8.51 -8.61
N SER A 147 -11.00 8.90 -8.82
CA SER A 147 -11.40 10.02 -9.69
C SER A 147 -11.40 11.36 -8.96
N THR A 148 -11.55 11.33 -7.64
CA THR A 148 -11.56 12.51 -6.81
C THR A 148 -10.81 12.22 -5.53
N SER A 149 -9.84 13.07 -5.20
CA SER A 149 -9.35 13.22 -3.83
C SER A 149 -10.33 14.11 -3.07
N SER A 150 -11.63 13.83 -3.16
CA SER A 150 -12.60 14.47 -2.29
C SER A 150 -12.28 13.96 -0.90
N SER A 151 -11.49 14.73 -0.16
CA SER A 151 -11.47 14.69 1.29
C SER A 151 -12.90 14.96 1.75
N GLY A 152 -13.71 13.90 1.80
CA GLY A 152 -15.13 13.92 2.08
C GLY A 152 -15.37 14.49 3.46
N LYS A 153 -16.22 15.51 3.48
CA LYS A 153 -16.70 16.25 4.64
C LYS A 153 -17.00 15.35 5.85
N GLY A 154 -16.14 15.42 6.85
CA GLY A 154 -16.49 15.13 8.22
C GLY A 154 -15.39 15.49 9.19
N THR A 155 -15.68 15.35 10.48
CA THR A 155 -14.84 15.83 11.59
C THR A 155 -13.52 15.08 11.72
N ASN A 156 -13.30 14.00 10.95
CA ASN A 156 -12.01 13.34 10.77
C ASN A 156 -11.64 13.29 9.28
N PRO A 157 -10.69 14.12 8.80
CA PRO A 157 -10.29 14.16 7.39
C PRO A 157 -9.64 12.85 6.88
N TRP A 158 -9.37 11.88 7.77
CA TRP A 158 -8.72 10.60 7.44
C TRP A 158 -9.66 9.38 7.39
N ARG A 159 -10.95 9.51 7.74
CA ARG A 159 -11.88 8.35 7.87
C ARG A 159 -13.22 8.52 7.15
N ASN A 160 -13.33 9.52 6.28
CA ASN A 160 -14.59 9.92 5.65
C ASN A 160 -14.48 9.90 4.11
N SER A 161 -13.60 9.06 3.56
CA SER A 161 -13.64 8.75 2.13
C SER A 161 -14.85 7.89 1.83
N ASP A 162 -15.50 8.16 0.70
CA ASP A 162 -16.63 7.38 0.22
C ASP A 162 -16.19 6.76 -1.11
N ASP A 163 -15.85 5.47 -1.09
CA ASP A 163 -15.31 4.79 -2.27
C ASP A 163 -16.31 4.81 -3.43
N SER A 164 -17.61 4.88 -3.12
CA SER A 164 -18.68 5.04 -4.11
C SER A 164 -18.61 6.35 -4.88
N THR A 165 -18.05 7.42 -4.31
CA THR A 165 -17.84 8.71 -4.98
C THR A 165 -16.41 8.89 -5.46
N ASP A 166 -15.44 8.38 -4.70
CA ASP A 166 -14.02 8.64 -4.92
C ASP A 166 -13.41 7.76 -6.00
N PHE A 167 -14.01 6.59 -6.29
CA PHE A 167 -13.52 5.67 -7.30
C PHE A 167 -14.50 5.47 -8.46
N LYS A 168 -13.93 5.43 -9.68
CA LYS A 168 -14.62 5.18 -10.95
C LYS A 168 -13.72 4.35 -11.86
N LEU A 169 -14.33 3.65 -12.82
CA LEU A 169 -13.56 3.01 -13.88
C LEU A 169 -12.97 4.08 -14.80
N ALA A 170 -11.67 3.97 -15.05
CA ALA A 170 -10.93 4.84 -15.95
C ALA A 170 -9.86 4.07 -16.71
N VAL A 171 -9.39 4.65 -17.81
CA VAL A 171 -8.30 4.10 -18.61
C VAL A 171 -7.06 3.96 -17.71
N PRO A 172 -6.47 2.76 -17.59
CA PRO A 172 -5.28 2.55 -16.76
C PRO A 172 -4.12 3.45 -17.22
N SER A 173 -3.50 4.14 -16.28
CA SER A 173 -2.27 4.90 -16.48
C SER A 173 -1.27 4.61 -15.35
N PRO A 174 -0.89 3.33 -15.17
CA PRO A 174 -0.04 2.91 -14.07
C PRO A 174 1.32 3.59 -14.13
N THR A 175 1.78 4.12 -13.01
CA THR A 175 3.08 4.80 -12.89
C THR A 175 3.85 4.24 -11.70
N ASN A 176 5.11 3.87 -11.89
CA ASN A 176 6.00 3.41 -10.81
C ASN A 176 6.75 4.58 -10.16
N ASP A 177 7.53 4.29 -9.11
CA ASP A 177 8.26 5.32 -8.35
C ASP A 177 9.40 5.99 -9.16
N ALA A 178 9.84 5.36 -10.25
CA ALA A 178 10.81 5.88 -11.20
C ALA A 178 10.18 6.79 -12.27
N GLY A 179 8.86 6.95 -12.28
CA GLY A 179 8.11 7.75 -13.26
C GLY A 179 7.89 7.06 -14.61
N GLU A 180 8.13 5.74 -14.71
CA GLU A 180 7.77 4.96 -15.88
C GLU A 180 6.24 4.81 -15.95
N VAL A 181 5.66 5.10 -17.11
CA VAL A 181 4.21 5.00 -17.34
C VAL A 181 3.91 3.79 -18.22
N GLY A 182 3.14 2.86 -17.68
CA GLY A 182 2.72 1.65 -18.39
C GLY A 182 1.52 1.88 -19.28
N SER A 183 1.38 1.01 -20.28
CA SER A 183 0.24 1.04 -21.20
C SER A 183 -0.39 -0.34 -21.30
N LEU A 184 -1.66 -0.43 -20.93
CA LEU A 184 -2.48 -1.62 -21.14
C LEU A 184 -3.31 -1.41 -22.41
N ILE A 185 -2.94 -2.10 -23.50
CA ILE A 185 -3.63 -2.01 -24.81
C ILE A 185 -4.37 -3.31 -25.07
N ALA A 186 -5.71 -3.27 -25.06
CA ALA A 186 -6.54 -4.44 -25.29
C ALA A 186 -6.34 -4.96 -26.72
N GLY A 187 -6.20 -6.27 -26.91
CA GLY A 187 -5.92 -6.88 -28.21
C GLY A 187 -4.49 -6.67 -28.73
N GLY A 188 -3.57 -6.20 -27.87
CA GLY A 188 -2.14 -6.26 -28.16
C GLY A 188 -1.65 -7.71 -28.31
N PRO A 189 -0.54 -7.97 -29.03
CA PRO A 189 0.02 -9.31 -29.07
C PRO A 189 0.34 -9.76 -27.63
N SER A 190 -0.33 -10.81 -27.16
CA SER A 190 -0.02 -11.43 -25.87
C SER A 190 1.49 -11.66 -25.79
N PRO A 191 2.19 -11.16 -24.75
CA PRO A 191 3.61 -11.39 -24.61
C PRO A 191 3.82 -12.90 -24.56
N SER A 192 4.58 -13.41 -25.53
CA SER A 192 4.91 -14.84 -25.62
C SER A 192 5.54 -15.26 -24.28
N PRO A 193 5.15 -16.41 -23.70
CA PRO A 193 5.69 -16.84 -22.42
C PRO A 193 7.22 -16.85 -22.49
N SER A 194 7.84 -16.07 -21.61
CA SER A 194 9.30 -16.04 -21.49
C SER A 194 9.80 -17.46 -21.31
N PRO A 195 10.79 -17.92 -22.11
CA PRO A 195 11.27 -19.29 -22.02
C PRO A 195 11.75 -19.57 -20.59
N SER A 196 11.16 -20.61 -19.99
CA SER A 196 11.58 -21.11 -18.68
C SER A 196 13.10 -21.29 -18.68
N PRO A 197 13.84 -20.77 -17.69
CA PRO A 197 15.29 -20.91 -17.65
C PRO A 197 15.63 -22.40 -17.65
N SER A 198 16.35 -22.82 -18.69
CA SER A 198 16.88 -24.18 -18.79
C SER A 198 17.64 -24.52 -17.51
N PRO A 199 17.40 -25.68 -16.87
CA PRO A 199 18.05 -26.02 -15.62
C PRO A 199 19.57 -25.98 -15.79
N SER A 200 20.22 -25.14 -14.98
CA SER A 200 21.66 -25.05 -14.90
C SER A 200 22.24 -26.44 -14.57
N PRO A 201 23.24 -26.94 -15.31
CA PRO A 201 23.84 -28.24 -15.02
C PRO A 201 24.41 -28.24 -13.60
N SER A 202 24.05 -29.28 -12.84
CA SER A 202 24.52 -29.53 -11.48
C SER A 202 26.06 -29.50 -11.42
N PRO A 203 26.68 -28.68 -10.55
CA PRO A 203 28.12 -28.72 -10.34
C PRO A 203 28.55 -30.09 -9.84
N GLY A 204 29.49 -30.72 -10.54
CA GLY A 204 30.09 -31.98 -10.12
C GLY A 204 30.71 -31.89 -8.71
N PRO A 205 30.85 -33.02 -8.00
CA PRO A 205 31.32 -33.04 -6.62
C PRO A 205 32.73 -32.44 -6.49
N LEU A 206 32.87 -31.47 -5.57
CA LEU A 206 34.15 -30.89 -5.19
C LEU A 206 35.03 -31.93 -4.44
N PRO A 207 36.37 -31.83 -4.53
CA PRO A 207 37.28 -32.67 -3.77
C PRO A 207 37.13 -32.42 -2.26
N VAL A 208 37.04 -33.51 -1.50
CA VAL A 208 37.05 -33.51 -0.03
C VAL A 208 38.44 -33.10 0.45
N GLY A 209 38.62 -31.81 0.72
CA GLY A 209 39.76 -31.28 1.47
C GLY A 209 39.43 -31.26 2.96
N GLY A 210 39.98 -32.22 3.71
CA GLY A 210 39.90 -32.24 5.17
C GLY A 210 40.65 -31.04 5.77
N VAL A 211 39.94 -30.22 6.52
CA VAL A 211 40.53 -29.21 7.42
C VAL A 211 40.13 -29.54 8.85
N SER A 212 41.16 -29.69 9.67
CA SER A 212 41.11 -29.96 11.10
C SER A 212 40.28 -28.92 11.84
N LEU A 213 39.39 -29.38 12.72
CA LEU A 213 38.78 -28.57 13.76
C LEU A 213 39.82 -28.39 14.86
N ASP A 214 40.41 -27.20 14.95
CA ASP A 214 41.18 -26.78 16.12
C ASP A 214 40.40 -25.73 16.89
N GLU A 215 40.51 -25.82 18.21
CA GLU A 215 39.64 -25.20 19.21
C GLU A 215 39.68 -23.66 19.18
N GLY A 216 38.49 -23.04 19.29
CA GLY A 216 38.37 -21.58 19.31
C GLY A 216 37.10 -21.07 19.98
N LEU A 217 36.59 -21.75 21.01
CA LEU A 217 35.60 -21.15 21.91
C LEU A 217 36.28 -20.10 22.79
N ARG A 218 36.08 -18.81 22.51
CA ARG A 218 36.19 -17.70 23.47
C ARG A 218 35.64 -16.41 22.87
N GLY A 219 34.52 -15.92 23.43
CA GLY A 219 34.18 -14.49 23.39
C GLY A 219 32.88 -14.12 22.69
N LEU A 220 31.72 -14.51 23.24
CA LEU A 220 30.48 -13.76 23.04
C LEU A 220 30.30 -12.84 24.25
N PRO A 221 30.27 -11.50 24.11
CA PRO A 221 29.74 -10.65 25.16
C PRO A 221 28.22 -10.81 25.19
N ALA A 222 27.76 -11.25 26.36
CA ALA A 222 26.36 -11.17 26.76
C ALA A 222 25.95 -9.72 27.01
N ALA A 223 24.64 -9.48 26.82
CA ALA A 223 23.83 -8.36 27.30
C ALA A 223 23.81 -7.07 26.45
N SER A 224 22.62 -6.79 25.90
CA SER A 224 21.80 -5.73 26.48
C SER A 224 20.31 -5.99 26.24
N THR A 225 19.66 -6.52 27.28
CA THR A 225 18.23 -6.33 27.51
C THR A 225 17.99 -4.85 27.82
N ALA A 226 17.37 -4.11 26.90
CA ALA A 226 16.73 -2.85 27.24
C ALA A 226 15.23 -3.08 27.36
N SER A 227 14.80 -3.33 28.59
CA SER A 227 13.41 -3.17 29.01
C SER A 227 13.04 -1.69 29.06
N MET A 228 11.83 -1.42 28.58
CA MET A 228 10.90 -0.38 29.05
C MET A 228 11.38 1.07 29.07
N ALA A 229 10.97 1.82 28.05
CA ALA A 229 10.45 3.17 28.26
C ALA A 229 9.04 3.23 27.67
N ALA A 230 8.06 2.88 28.50
CA ALA A 230 6.70 3.32 28.31
C ALA A 230 6.71 4.85 28.24
N TRP A 231 6.29 5.42 27.12
CA TRP A 231 5.89 6.82 27.05
C TRP A 231 4.45 6.92 26.58
N LEU A 232 3.73 7.75 27.34
CA LEU A 232 2.30 7.92 27.33
C LEU A 232 1.77 8.31 25.96
N VAL A 233 0.54 7.85 25.72
CA VAL A 233 -0.52 8.56 25.00
C VAL A 233 -0.24 10.06 24.85
N ALA A 234 -0.03 10.49 23.60
CA ALA A 234 -0.27 11.86 23.14
C ALA A 234 -0.75 11.78 21.69
N GLY A 235 -2.01 11.42 21.45
CA GLY A 235 -3.02 12.43 21.17
C GLY A 235 -2.58 13.86 21.52
N VAL A 236 -2.44 14.70 20.49
CA VAL A 236 -2.16 16.15 20.53
C VAL A 236 -0.70 16.54 20.77
N LEU A 237 -0.04 16.99 19.71
CA LEU A 237 0.74 18.24 19.55
C LEU A 237 1.27 18.19 18.09
N GLY A 238 1.00 19.11 17.17
CA GLY A 238 0.79 20.54 17.36
C GLY A 238 2.11 21.23 17.64
N ALA A 239 2.42 22.24 16.81
CA ALA A 239 3.56 23.16 16.87
C ALA A 239 4.83 22.63 16.14
N LEU A 240 5.67 23.44 15.52
CA LEU A 240 5.92 24.86 15.69
C LEU A 240 6.80 25.32 14.52
N LEU A 241 6.37 26.32 13.76
CA LEU A 241 7.29 27.18 13.00
C LEU A 241 6.92 28.62 13.36
N VAL A 242 7.47 29.08 14.48
CA VAL A 242 7.56 30.48 14.88
C VAL A 242 8.96 30.96 14.56
N THR A 243 9.06 31.82 13.57
CA THR A 243 9.98 32.96 13.47
C THR A 243 9.25 33.94 12.55
N GLY A 244 8.88 35.18 12.86
CA GLY A 244 9.05 36.06 14.00
C GLY A 244 8.80 37.47 13.44
N SER A 245 7.98 38.29 14.09
CA SER A 245 8.18 39.74 14.23
C SER A 245 6.98 40.39 14.92
N ILE A 246 7.32 41.02 16.04
CA ILE A 246 6.49 41.86 16.89
C ILE A 246 6.37 43.22 16.21
N VAL A 247 5.15 43.73 16.00
CA VAL A 247 4.88 45.17 16.08
C VAL A 247 3.62 45.37 16.92
N ALA A 248 3.82 46.03 18.05
CA ALA A 248 2.80 46.43 18.99
C ALA A 248 1.86 47.49 18.37
N GLY A 249 0.58 47.42 18.75
CA GLY A 249 -0.42 48.43 18.44
C GLY A 249 -1.62 48.29 19.36
N ALA A 250 -1.52 48.85 20.57
CA ALA A 250 -2.62 48.98 21.51
C ALA A 250 -3.60 50.10 21.09
N ALA A 251 -4.90 49.89 21.30
CA ALA A 251 -5.90 50.87 21.77
C ALA A 251 -7.30 50.24 21.71
N ALA A 252 -7.91 49.94 22.86
CA ALA A 252 -8.97 50.74 23.51
C ALA A 252 -10.37 50.52 22.89
N VAL A 253 -11.23 49.71 23.53
CA VAL A 253 -12.30 50.15 24.47
C VAL A 253 -13.42 50.94 23.77
N ALA A 254 -14.62 50.34 23.67
CA ALA A 254 -15.84 50.78 24.38
C ALA A 254 -17.14 50.19 23.78
N ARG A 255 -17.95 49.61 24.69
CA ARG A 255 -19.43 49.61 24.81
C ARG A 255 -20.21 50.26 23.65
N ARG A 256 -21.38 49.77 23.25
CA ARG A 256 -22.62 49.76 24.07
C ARG A 256 -23.77 49.13 23.28
N ALA A 257 -24.74 48.59 24.01
CA ALA A 257 -25.97 48.00 23.53
C ALA A 257 -27.00 49.02 22.99
N ARG A 258 -27.81 48.53 22.04
CA ARG A 258 -29.23 48.87 21.70
C ARG A 258 -29.50 50.26 21.10
N PRO A 259 -30.62 50.45 20.36
CA PRO A 259 -32.02 50.01 20.64
C PRO A 259 -32.35 48.54 20.32
#